data_AF-A0A431U282-F1
#
_entry.id   AF-A0A431U282-F1
#
_cell.length_a   1.000
_cell.length_b   1.000
_cell.length_c   1.000
_cell.angle_alpha   90.00
_cell.angle_beta   90.00
_cell.angle_gamma   90.00
#
_symmetry.space_group_name_H-M   'P 1'
#
loop_
_entity.id
_entity.type
_entity.pdbx_description
1 polymer ?
#
loop_
_entity_poly.entity_id
_entity_poly.type
_entity_poly.pdbx_seq_one_letter_code
_entity_poly.pdbx_strand_id
1 'polypeptide(L)'
;MKQLRLTAALLLAGCAFGATSCLTHCDEEPEPAAEIVEVSYAQTYCADRWGEARGTQQLETVAKAYLLQQGITPQQLQAAAVNAPSVCNACSCTTGVVLKVSVLPADLQTMLNLGFKQ
;
A
#
# COMPACT_ATOMS: atom_id res chain seq x y z
N MET A 1 -9.70 -29.83 55.68
CA MET A 1 -8.31 -29.63 56.15
C MET A 1 -8.14 -28.18 56.59
N LYS A 2 -7.65 -28.02 57.82
CA LYS A 2 -7.08 -26.84 58.51
C LYS A 2 -7.36 -25.42 58.00
N GLN A 3 -8.03 -24.70 58.89
CA GLN A 3 -8.04 -23.27 59.19
C GLN A 3 -6.66 -22.57 59.16
N LEU A 4 -6.71 -21.23 59.33
CA LEU A 4 -5.69 -20.29 59.86
C LEU A 4 -4.83 -19.58 58.78
N ARG A 5 -4.69 -18.24 58.71
CA ARG A 5 -4.73 -17.17 59.73
C ARG A 5 -5.18 -15.81 59.17
N LEU A 6 -5.93 -15.08 60.00
CA LEU A 6 -6.08 -13.61 60.00
C LEU A 6 -4.74 -12.91 60.32
N THR A 7 -4.56 -11.69 59.80
CA THR A 7 -4.07 -10.45 60.47
C THR A 7 -4.08 -9.31 59.43
N ALA A 8 -5.01 -8.34 59.49
CA ALA A 8 -4.91 -7.06 60.23
C ALA A 8 -3.69 -6.23 59.78
N ALA A 9 -3.84 -5.23 58.89
CA ALA A 9 -4.31 -3.84 59.10
C ALA A 9 -3.21 -2.89 59.63
N LEU A 10 -3.27 -1.61 59.15
CA LEU A 10 -2.58 -0.39 59.64
C LEU A 10 -1.10 -0.23 59.20
N LEU A 11 -0.54 0.91 58.75
CA LEU A 11 -0.88 2.34 58.83
C LEU A 11 -0.21 3.15 57.69
N LEU A 12 -0.91 4.20 57.27
CA LEU A 12 -0.44 5.56 56.93
C LEU A 12 1.06 5.81 56.72
N ALA A 13 1.40 6.26 55.50
CA ALA A 13 2.43 7.28 55.29
C ALA A 13 1.90 8.28 54.26
N GLY A 14 1.55 9.47 54.73
CA GLY A 14 1.21 10.60 53.88
C GLY A 14 2.45 11.13 53.17
N CYS A 15 2.29 11.39 51.88
CA CYS A 15 3.13 12.32 51.12
C CYS A 15 2.18 13.30 50.44
N ALA A 16 1.85 14.38 51.16
CA ALA A 16 1.41 15.60 50.52
C ALA A 16 2.63 16.23 49.84
N PHE A 17 2.80 15.93 48.55
CA PHE A 17 3.66 16.70 47.66
C PHE A 17 2.81 17.10 46.45
N GLY A 18 2.45 18.38 46.42
CA GLY A 18 2.03 19.02 45.20
C GLY A 18 3.20 18.99 44.21
N ALA A 19 2.94 18.44 43.03
CA ALA A 19 3.75 18.68 41.86
C ALA A 19 2.80 18.55 40.66
N THR A 20 2.53 19.71 40.08
CA THR A 20 2.20 19.97 38.69
C THR A 20 1.85 18.72 37.89
N SER A 21 0.56 18.57 37.58
CA SER A 21 0.11 17.73 36.48
C SER A 21 0.78 18.27 35.21
N CYS A 22 1.97 17.77 34.88
CA CYS A 22 2.39 17.71 33.49
C CYS A 22 1.32 16.88 32.81
N LEU A 23 0.39 17.58 32.16
CA LEU A 23 -0.33 17.04 31.02
C LEU A 23 0.78 16.65 30.06
N THR A 24 1.25 15.41 30.18
CA THR A 24 2.03 14.76 29.15
C THR A 24 1.06 14.70 27.98
N HIS A 25 1.12 15.75 27.16
CA HIS A 25 0.62 15.73 25.81
C HIS A 25 1.39 14.58 25.18
N CYS A 26 0.72 13.44 25.01
CA CYS A 26 1.20 12.40 24.13
C CYS A 26 1.07 12.99 22.73
N ASP A 27 2.06 13.80 22.33
CA ASP A 27 2.35 13.98 20.92
C ASP A 27 2.71 12.58 20.41
N GLU A 28 1.74 11.89 19.83
CA GLU A 28 2.01 10.82 18.89
C GLU A 28 2.85 11.46 17.78
N GLU A 29 4.17 11.25 17.81
CA GLU A 29 5.02 11.66 16.70
C GLU A 29 4.42 11.05 15.42
N PRO A 30 4.13 11.87 14.39
CA PRO A 30 3.51 11.36 13.19
C PRO A 30 4.44 10.31 12.58
N GLU A 31 3.97 9.07 12.54
CA GLU A 31 4.66 7.98 11.87
C GLU A 31 5.05 8.44 10.45
N PRO A 32 6.31 8.29 10.04
CA PRO A 32 6.75 8.77 8.73
C PRO A 32 5.90 8.08 7.66
N ALA A 33 5.28 8.87 6.79
CA ALA A 33 4.50 8.36 5.68
C ALA A 33 5.36 7.37 4.89
N ALA A 34 4.82 6.16 4.67
CA ALA A 34 5.52 5.15 3.90
C ALA A 34 5.94 5.74 2.55
N GLU A 35 7.21 5.60 2.21
CA GLU A 35 7.71 6.02 0.90
C GLU A 35 6.92 5.27 -0.19
N ILE A 36 6.42 6.00 -1.18
CA ILE A 36 5.64 5.45 -2.30
C ILE A 36 6.44 5.64 -3.59
N VAL A 37 6.51 4.60 -4.41
CA VAL A 37 7.19 4.62 -5.70
C VAL A 37 6.15 4.53 -6.83
N GLU A 38 6.24 5.43 -7.81
CA GLU A 38 5.42 5.36 -9.03
C GLU A 38 6.14 4.55 -10.12
N VAL A 39 5.38 3.70 -10.80
CA VAL A 39 5.81 2.96 -11.99
C VAL A 39 4.70 2.99 -13.05
N SER A 40 5.07 2.73 -14.29
CA SER A 40 4.16 2.77 -15.44
C SER A 40 4.32 1.56 -16.35
N TYR A 41 3.24 1.17 -17.03
CA TYR A 41 3.23 0.10 -18.01
C TYR A 41 2.48 0.55 -19.27
N ALA A 42 3.10 0.38 -20.43
CA ALA A 42 2.47 0.65 -21.71
C ALA A 42 1.61 -0.55 -22.12
N GLN A 43 0.28 -0.37 -22.13
CA GLN A 43 -0.66 -1.42 -22.48
C GLN A 43 -0.39 -1.92 -23.92
N THR A 44 -0.42 -3.23 -24.09
CA THR A 44 -0.31 -3.88 -25.41
C THR A 44 -1.66 -4.44 -25.86
N TYR A 45 -1.81 -4.77 -27.14
CA TYR A 45 -3.10 -5.27 -27.65
C TYR A 45 -3.50 -6.64 -27.07
N CYS A 46 -2.54 -7.56 -26.89
CA CYS A 46 -2.83 -8.90 -26.37
C CYS A 46 -1.68 -9.58 -25.62
N ALA A 47 -0.53 -8.93 -25.45
CA ALA A 47 0.60 -9.52 -24.72
C ALA A 47 0.59 -9.21 -23.21
N ASP A 48 -0.41 -8.46 -22.72
CA ASP A 48 -0.54 -8.09 -21.33
C ASP A 48 -0.83 -9.31 -20.44
N ARG A 49 -0.17 -9.41 -19.29
CA ARG A 49 -0.28 -10.56 -18.39
C ARG A 49 -1.64 -10.70 -17.71
N TRP A 50 -2.40 -9.61 -17.62
CA TRP A 50 -3.76 -9.58 -17.08
C TRP A 50 -4.85 -9.89 -18.13
N GLY A 51 -4.46 -10.20 -19.37
CA GLY A 51 -5.39 -10.49 -20.46
C GLY A 51 -5.95 -9.23 -21.13
N GLU A 52 -7.03 -9.41 -21.88
CA GLU A 52 -7.64 -8.32 -22.65
C GLU A 52 -8.41 -7.32 -21.78
N ALA A 53 -8.25 -6.04 -22.08
CA ALA A 53 -9.02 -4.96 -21.47
C ALA A 53 -9.49 -3.95 -22.51
N ARG A 54 -10.80 -3.69 -22.55
CA ARG A 54 -11.44 -2.72 -23.43
C ARG A 54 -11.57 -1.39 -22.70
N GLY A 55 -10.61 -0.51 -22.95
CA GLY A 55 -10.56 0.84 -22.36
C GLY A 55 -9.94 0.89 -20.97
N THR A 56 -9.79 2.11 -20.46
CA THR A 56 -9.01 2.41 -19.25
C THR A 56 -9.62 1.80 -17.99
N GLN A 57 -10.93 1.92 -17.77
CA GLN A 57 -11.57 1.41 -16.56
C GLN A 57 -11.50 -0.12 -16.44
N GLN A 58 -11.67 -0.85 -17.54
CA GLN A 58 -11.51 -2.29 -17.54
C GLN A 58 -10.04 -2.66 -17.30
N LEU A 59 -9.10 -1.94 -17.91
CA LEU A 59 -7.66 -2.12 -17.70
C LEU A 59 -7.30 -1.97 -16.23
N GLU A 60 -7.80 -0.92 -15.57
CA GLU A 60 -7.55 -0.69 -14.14
C GLU A 60 -8.04 -1.87 -13.30
N THR A 61 -9.24 -2.39 -13.61
CA THR A 61 -9.86 -3.49 -12.89
C THR A 61 -9.07 -4.79 -13.03
N VAL A 62 -8.73 -5.19 -14.26
CA VAL A 62 -8.04 -6.47 -14.50
C VAL A 62 -6.58 -6.41 -14.05
N ALA A 63 -5.91 -5.27 -14.24
CA ALA A 63 -4.54 -5.08 -13.79
C ALA A 63 -4.47 -5.09 -12.25
N LYS A 64 -5.40 -4.41 -11.57
CA LYS A 64 -5.47 -4.45 -10.09
C LYS A 64 -5.67 -5.88 -9.58
N ALA A 65 -6.60 -6.63 -10.17
CA ALA A 65 -6.83 -8.02 -9.78
C ALA A 65 -5.58 -8.89 -9.99
N TYR A 66 -4.88 -8.72 -11.11
CA TYR A 66 -3.62 -9.41 -11.39
C TYR A 66 -2.53 -9.05 -10.38
N LEU A 67 -2.32 -7.78 -10.08
CA LEU A 67 -1.32 -7.33 -9.10
C LEU A 67 -1.58 -7.93 -7.71
N LEU A 68 -2.84 -7.95 -7.26
CA LEU A 68 -3.22 -8.58 -5.99
C LEU A 68 -2.92 -10.09 -5.99
N GLN A 69 -3.11 -10.79 -7.11
CA GLN A 69 -2.72 -12.20 -7.25
C GLN A 69 -1.20 -12.41 -7.19
N GLN A 70 -0.41 -11.41 -7.58
CA GLN A 70 1.05 -11.40 -7.43
C GLN A 70 1.50 -11.00 -6.01
N GLY A 71 0.57 -10.77 -5.08
CA GLY A 71 0.88 -10.31 -3.72
C GLY A 71 1.20 -8.82 -3.61
N ILE A 72 0.95 -8.04 -4.67
CA ILE A 72 1.24 -6.61 -4.73
C ILE A 72 -0.04 -5.83 -4.41
N THR A 73 0.03 -4.92 -3.44
CA THR A 73 -1.10 -4.06 -3.08
C THR A 73 -0.88 -2.65 -3.63
N PRO A 74 -1.46 -2.29 -4.78
CA PRO A 74 -1.30 -0.96 -5.34
C PRO A 74 -1.99 0.08 -4.44
N GLN A 75 -1.26 1.14 -4.10
CA GLN A 75 -1.76 2.28 -3.32
C GLN A 75 -2.65 3.18 -4.17
N GLN A 76 -2.24 3.37 -5.44
CA GLN A 76 -2.99 4.08 -6.46
C GLN A 76 -2.77 3.37 -7.80
N LEU A 77 -3.80 3.38 -8.64
CA LEU A 77 -3.75 2.75 -9.95
C LEU A 77 -4.66 3.52 -10.91
N GLN A 78 -4.12 3.97 -12.04
CA GLN A 78 -4.84 4.80 -13.01
C GLN A 78 -4.38 4.49 -14.43
N ALA A 79 -5.33 4.36 -15.37
CA ALA A 79 -5.06 4.22 -16.78
C ALA A 79 -5.49 5.46 -17.56
N ALA A 80 -4.66 5.89 -18.51
CA ALA A 80 -4.96 7.01 -19.40
C ALA A 80 -4.47 6.74 -20.81
N ALA A 81 -5.19 7.22 -21.82
CA ALA A 81 -4.70 7.30 -23.18
C ALA A 81 -3.73 8.48 -23.28
N VAL A 82 -2.43 8.19 -23.45
CA VAL A 82 -1.36 9.21 -23.40
C VAL A 82 -0.71 9.39 -24.77
N ASN A 83 -0.75 8.35 -25.61
CA ASN A 83 -0.15 8.33 -26.94
C ASN A 83 -1.16 7.82 -27.98
N ALA A 84 -0.83 8.04 -29.25
CA ALA A 84 -1.52 7.34 -30.33
C ALA A 84 -1.21 5.83 -30.28
N PRO A 85 -2.15 4.96 -30.64
CA PRO A 85 -1.88 3.53 -30.81
C PRO A 85 -0.80 3.31 -31.87
N SER A 86 0.03 2.28 -31.67
CA SER A 86 1.01 1.90 -32.68
C SER A 86 0.31 1.35 -33.93
N VAL A 87 0.77 1.72 -35.12
CA VAL A 87 0.25 1.21 -36.40
C VAL A 87 0.88 -0.14 -36.70
N CYS A 88 0.46 -1.18 -35.97
CA CYS A 88 0.87 -2.56 -36.19
C CYS A 88 -0.12 -3.57 -35.60
N ASN A 89 -0.14 -4.79 -36.16
CA ASN A 89 -1.09 -5.85 -35.82
C ASN A 89 -0.49 -6.95 -34.92
N ALA A 90 0.66 -6.71 -34.28
CA ALA A 90 1.27 -7.68 -33.38
C ALA A 90 0.75 -7.51 -31.94
N CYS A 91 0.68 -8.59 -31.16
CA CYS A 91 0.17 -8.52 -29.78
C CYS A 91 0.97 -7.60 -28.86
N SER A 92 2.27 -7.46 -29.11
CA SER A 92 3.18 -6.59 -28.35
C SER A 92 3.10 -5.12 -28.76
N CYS A 93 2.33 -4.78 -29.80
CA CYS A 93 2.11 -3.40 -30.19
C CYS A 93 1.34 -2.66 -29.11
N THR A 94 1.75 -1.43 -28.83
CA THR A 94 1.13 -0.62 -27.78
C THR A 94 -0.18 -0.01 -28.25
N THR A 95 -1.14 0.08 -27.33
CA THR A 95 -2.47 0.65 -27.60
C THR A 95 -2.49 2.18 -27.45
N GLY A 96 -1.39 2.78 -26.96
CA GLY A 96 -1.33 4.19 -26.59
C GLY A 96 -1.87 4.50 -25.18
N VAL A 97 -2.40 3.49 -24.49
CA VAL A 97 -2.81 3.58 -23.07
C VAL A 97 -1.63 3.24 -22.17
N VAL A 98 -1.46 4.02 -21.09
CA VAL A 98 -0.48 3.77 -20.04
C VAL A 98 -1.20 3.55 -18.73
N LEU A 99 -0.83 2.49 -18.02
CA LEU A 99 -1.24 2.22 -16.65
C LEU A 99 -0.16 2.73 -15.70
N LYS A 100 -0.52 3.67 -14.82
CA LYS A 100 0.33 4.15 -13.73
C LYS A 100 -0.07 3.48 -12.43
N VAL A 101 0.91 3.10 -11.64
CA VAL A 101 0.71 2.39 -10.36
C VAL A 101 1.67 2.93 -9.32
N SER A 102 1.15 3.21 -8.13
CA SER A 102 1.92 3.58 -6.96
C SER A 102 2.01 2.38 -6.02
N VAL A 103 3.22 1.98 -5.63
CA VAL A 103 3.49 0.79 -4.80
C VAL A 103 4.48 1.11 -3.68
N LEU A 104 4.60 0.19 -2.72
CA LEU A 104 5.68 0.25 -1.73
C LEU A 104 7.03 -0.08 -2.38
N PRO A 105 8.15 0.48 -1.90
CA PRO A 105 9.50 0.18 -2.40
C PRO A 105 9.82 -1.31 -2.41
N ALA A 106 9.29 -2.08 -1.46
CA ALA A 106 9.45 -3.53 -1.38
C ALA A 106 8.92 -4.28 -2.62
N ASP A 107 7.91 -3.73 -3.31
CA ASP A 107 7.31 -4.33 -4.49
C ASP A 107 7.98 -3.90 -5.80
N LEU A 108 8.88 -2.91 -5.76
CA LEU A 108 9.45 -2.29 -6.95
C LEU A 108 10.12 -3.32 -7.87
N GLN A 109 10.98 -4.18 -7.32
CA GLN A 109 11.68 -5.16 -8.13
C GLN A 109 10.70 -6.16 -8.80
N THR A 110 9.62 -6.53 -8.11
CA THR A 110 8.58 -7.37 -8.67
C THR A 110 7.86 -6.64 -9.81
N MET A 111 7.51 -5.37 -9.64
CA MET A 111 6.90 -4.55 -10.69
C MET A 111 7.78 -4.44 -11.94
N LEU A 112 9.08 -4.22 -11.78
CA LEU A 112 10.03 -4.18 -12.90
C LEU A 112 10.09 -5.52 -13.64
N ASN A 113 10.10 -6.64 -12.91
CA ASN A 113 10.07 -7.99 -13.50
C ASN A 113 8.74 -8.31 -14.24
N LEU A 114 7.66 -7.62 -13.88
CA LEU A 114 6.37 -7.68 -14.59
C LEU A 114 6.37 -6.84 -15.89
N GLY A 115 7.37 -5.98 -16.09
CA GLY A 115 7.52 -5.13 -17.28
C GLY A 115 7.13 -3.67 -17.06
N PHE A 116 6.85 -3.26 -15.82
CA PHE A 116 6.69 -1.85 -15.48
C PHE A 116 8.03 -1.10 -15.55
N LYS A 117 7.97 0.22 -15.67
CA LYS A 117 9.12 1.13 -15.75
C LYS A 117 8.92 2.32 -14.82
N GLN A 118 10.02 2.84 -14.26
CA GLN A 118 10.04 4.14 -13.57
C GLN A 118 10.12 5.28 -14.59
#